data_AF-A0A448XC01-F1
#
_entry.id   AF-A0A448XC01-F1
#
_cell.length_a   1.000
_cell.length_b   1.000
_cell.length_c   1.000
_cell.angle_alpha   90.00
_cell.angle_beta   90.00
_cell.angle_gamma   90.00
#
_symmetry.space_group_name_H-M   'P 1'
#
loop_
_entity.id
_entity.type
_entity.pdbx_description
1 polymer ?
#
loop_
_entity_poly.entity_id
_entity_poly.type
_entity_poly.pdbx_seq_one_letter_code
_entity_poly.pdbx_strand_id
1 'polypeptide(L)'
;MCTLPNQIFEANAGFSRELTLNKANRQTHEKEVSWGVDTNVTVNPMHICEVEISVVEEKLACRFTMTTRVHGRLRAYFTDRTKDNAFLKYLEGDIGTIVERALKEYKSANRNEVRGVRTLPHPSGINQRIVIFETRGKSFFRFGVKQVVEVRQTPIPKASYNCRQ
;
A
#
# COMPACT_ATOMS: atom_id res chain seq x y z
N MET A 1 33.52 -28.30 9.75
CA MET A 1 32.94 -26.98 9.43
C MET A 1 32.22 -27.10 8.11
N CYS A 2 30.90 -26.99 8.07
CA CYS A 2 30.16 -26.86 6.81
C CYS A 2 30.01 -25.37 6.51
N THR A 3 30.62 -24.92 5.43
CA THR A 3 30.47 -23.56 4.92
C THR A 3 29.40 -23.55 3.85
N LEU A 4 28.32 -22.80 4.08
CA LEU A 4 27.37 -22.43 3.03
C LEU A 4 27.98 -21.25 2.24
N PRO A 5 28.11 -21.33 0.90
CA PRO A 5 28.55 -20.20 0.11
C PRO A 5 27.43 -19.16 0.09
N ASN A 6 27.74 -17.97 0.62
CA ASN A 6 26.98 -16.71 0.57
C ASN A 6 25.78 -16.71 -0.40
N GLN A 7 24.58 -16.92 0.11
CA GLN A 7 23.35 -16.44 -0.54
C GLN A 7 22.47 -15.74 0.49
N ILE A 8 22.92 -14.56 0.93
CA ILE A 8 21.99 -13.56 1.48
C ILE A 8 21.35 -12.92 0.26
N PHE A 9 20.19 -13.42 -0.16
CA PHE A 9 19.33 -12.69 -1.11
C PHE A 9 18.64 -11.57 -0.32
N GLU A 10 19.30 -10.42 -0.24
CA GLU A 10 18.72 -9.21 0.31
C GLU A 10 17.75 -8.63 -0.72
N ALA A 11 16.45 -8.73 -0.44
CA ALA A 11 15.42 -8.20 -1.32
C ALA A 11 15.46 -6.66 -1.33
N ASN A 12 16.32 -6.07 -2.15
CA ASN A 12 16.33 -4.64 -2.48
C ASN A 12 15.15 -4.27 -3.41
N ALA A 13 13.97 -4.82 -3.15
CA ALA A 13 12.76 -4.49 -3.86
C ALA A 13 12.15 -3.23 -3.24
N GLY A 14 12.39 -2.08 -3.87
CA GLY A 14 11.68 -0.85 -3.54
C GLY A 14 10.17 -1.10 -3.62
N PHE A 15 9.47 -1.04 -2.49
CA PHE A 15 8.02 -1.13 -2.44
C PHE A 15 7.41 0.17 -2.98
N SER A 16 7.18 0.24 -4.29
CA SER A 16 6.28 1.24 -4.87
C SER A 16 4.83 0.78 -4.66
N ARG A 17 3.97 1.66 -4.14
CA ARG A 17 2.54 1.39 -3.97
C ARG A 17 1.70 2.45 -4.63
N GLU A 18 0.70 1.99 -5.38
CA GLU A 18 -0.42 2.79 -5.84
C GLU A 18 -1.49 2.79 -4.72
N LEU A 19 -1.88 3.97 -4.25
CA LEU A 19 -2.92 4.15 -3.23
C LEU A 19 -4.20 4.63 -3.92
N THR A 20 -5.16 3.73 -4.12
CA THR A 20 -6.45 4.07 -4.73
C THR A 20 -7.44 4.53 -3.67
N LEU A 21 -7.43 5.83 -3.39
CA LEU A 21 -8.23 6.47 -2.34
C LEU A 21 -9.68 6.72 -2.81
N ASN A 22 -10.43 5.64 -3.05
CA ASN A 22 -11.82 5.71 -3.51
C ASN A 22 -12.82 5.87 -2.35
N LYS A 23 -12.45 5.43 -1.13
CA LYS A 23 -13.28 5.54 0.09
C LYS A 23 -12.38 5.69 1.32
N ALA A 24 -12.83 6.43 2.34
CA ALA A 24 -12.13 6.56 3.63
C ALA A 24 -12.19 5.29 4.50
N ASN A 25 -12.46 4.13 3.89
CA ASN A 25 -12.54 2.85 4.58
C ASN A 25 -11.17 2.18 4.57
N ARG A 26 -10.92 1.33 5.57
CA ARG A 26 -9.72 0.50 5.64
C ARG A 26 -9.64 -0.37 4.38
N GLN A 27 -8.53 -0.25 3.65
CA GLN A 27 -8.17 -1.12 2.54
C GLN A 27 -7.03 -2.04 2.97
N THR A 28 -7.14 -3.32 2.66
CA THR A 28 -6.07 -4.31 2.87
C THR A 28 -5.69 -4.83 1.50
N HIS A 29 -4.39 -4.84 1.21
CA HIS A 29 -3.83 -5.43 -0.01
C HIS A 29 -2.79 -6.45 0.40
N GLU A 30 -2.86 -7.63 -0.21
CA GLU A 30 -1.94 -8.73 -0.01
C GLU A 30 -1.29 -9.07 -1.35
N LYS A 31 0.01 -9.36 -1.33
CA LYS A 31 0.76 -9.76 -2.52
C LYS A 31 1.58 -10.98 -2.14
N GLU A 32 1.38 -12.06 -2.88
CA GLU A 32 2.13 -13.29 -2.72
C GLU A 32 3.49 -13.17 -3.44
N VAL A 33 4.54 -13.69 -2.81
CA VAL A 33 5.89 -13.74 -3.38
C VAL A 33 6.42 -15.15 -3.15
N SER A 34 6.84 -15.81 -4.23
CA SER A 34 7.49 -17.11 -4.17
C SER A 34 8.99 -16.93 -3.99
N TRP A 35 9.55 -17.53 -2.95
CA TRP A 35 10.98 -17.53 -2.65
C TRP A 35 11.53 -18.93 -2.92
N GLY A 36 12.70 -19.03 -3.55
CA GLY A 36 13.35 -20.30 -3.88
C GLY A 36 14.84 -20.21 -3.59
N VAL A 37 15.39 -21.26 -2.98
CA VAL A 37 16.83 -21.42 -2.73
C VAL A 37 17.23 -22.79 -3.23
N ASP A 38 18.25 -22.82 -4.09
CA ASP A 38 18.87 -24.05 -4.58
C ASP A 38 20.24 -24.21 -3.91
N THR A 39 20.40 -25.22 -3.05
CA THR A 39 21.64 -25.42 -2.29
C THR A 39 21.99 -26.90 -2.20
N ASN A 40 23.26 -27.22 -2.45
CA ASN A 40 23.82 -28.55 -2.26
C ASN A 40 24.38 -28.68 -0.84
N VAL A 41 23.98 -29.74 -0.12
CA VAL A 41 24.45 -30.04 1.23
C VAL A 41 25.21 -31.37 1.23
N THR A 42 26.49 -31.32 1.57
CA THR A 42 27.31 -32.54 1.75
C THR A 42 27.12 -33.10 3.15
N VAL A 43 26.68 -34.34 3.26
CA VAL A 43 26.43 -35.02 4.55
C VAL A 43 27.61 -35.91 4.89
N ASN A 44 28.12 -35.80 6.12
CA ASN A 44 29.20 -36.67 6.58
C ASN A 44 28.73 -38.13 6.70
N PRO A 45 29.63 -39.12 6.50
CA PRO A 45 29.29 -40.52 6.76
C PRO A 45 28.72 -40.71 8.16
N MET A 46 27.69 -41.55 8.28
CA MET A 46 27.05 -41.88 9.56
C MET A 46 26.43 -40.69 10.30
N HIS A 47 26.04 -39.63 9.58
CA HIS A 47 25.32 -38.49 10.13
C HIS A 47 23.93 -38.35 9.49
N ILE A 48 23.00 -37.78 10.24
CA ILE A 48 21.70 -37.29 9.78
C ILE A 48 21.85 -35.79 9.54
N CYS A 49 21.31 -35.30 8.43
CA CYS A 49 21.29 -33.89 8.10
C CYS A 49 19.86 -33.34 8.17
N GLU A 50 19.67 -32.29 8.96
CA GLU A 50 18.43 -31.52 9.07
C GLU A 50 18.65 -30.16 8.43
N VAL A 51 17.74 -29.75 7.54
CA VAL A 51 17.77 -28.45 6.87
C VAL A 51 16.52 -27.70 7.28
N GLU A 52 16.71 -26.56 7.93
CA GLU A 52 15.64 -25.65 8.35
C GLU A 52 15.67 -24.41 7.47
N ILE A 53 14.51 -24.06 6.90
CA ILE A 53 14.33 -22.84 6.12
C ILE A 53 13.40 -21.91 6.88
N SER A 54 13.87 -20.72 7.19
CA SER A 54 13.09 -19.68 7.85
C SER A 54 13.06 -18.40 7.02
N VAL A 55 11.89 -17.74 6.96
CA VAL A 55 11.75 -16.41 6.38
C VAL A 55 11.63 -15.42 7.53
N VAL A 56 12.53 -14.46 7.56
CA VAL A 56 12.42 -13.34 8.51
C VAL A 56 11.59 -12.26 7.87
N GLU A 57 10.60 -11.82 8.62
CA GLU A 57 9.69 -10.77 8.22
C GLU A 57 9.87 -9.55 9.11
N GLU A 58 9.63 -8.37 8.52
CA GLU A 58 9.57 -7.13 9.26
C GLU A 58 8.17 -6.53 9.21
N LYS A 59 7.90 -5.69 10.21
CA LYS A 59 6.67 -4.92 10.33
C LYS A 59 7.01 -3.45 10.29
N LEU A 60 6.33 -2.71 9.43
CA LEU A 60 6.46 -1.27 9.34
C LEU A 60 5.10 -0.62 9.56
N ALA A 61 5.03 0.29 10.52
CA ALA A 61 3.88 1.15 10.73
C ALA A 61 4.26 2.59 10.37
N CYS A 62 3.52 3.20 9.44
CA CYS A 62 3.77 4.59 9.05
C CYS A 62 2.50 5.42 9.13
N ARG A 63 2.69 6.73 9.30
CA ARG A 63 1.64 7.73 9.13
C ARG A 63 1.92 8.45 7.82
N PHE A 64 0.89 8.66 7.02
CA PHE A 64 1.02 9.39 5.76
C PHE A 64 0.05 10.56 5.71
N THR A 65 0.44 11.58 4.96
CA THR A 65 -0.42 12.70 4.59
C THR A 65 -0.39 12.83 3.08
N MET A 66 -1.56 12.69 2.45
CA MET A 66 -1.73 12.81 1.01
C MET A 66 -2.42 14.14 0.71
N THR A 67 -1.82 14.93 -0.19
CA THR A 67 -2.39 16.20 -0.64
C THR A 67 -2.95 16.02 -2.04
N THR A 68 -4.27 16.03 -2.16
CA THR A 68 -4.96 15.98 -3.45
C THR A 68 -5.26 17.39 -3.92
N ARG A 69 -4.89 17.70 -5.17
CA ARG A 69 -5.19 18.99 -5.82
C ARG A 69 -6.17 18.75 -6.94
N VAL A 70 -7.29 19.47 -6.93
CA VAL A 70 -8.35 19.37 -7.94
C VAL A 70 -8.62 20.75 -8.50
N HIS A 71 -8.65 20.87 -9.82
CA HIS A 71 -9.05 22.09 -10.53
C HIS A 71 -9.85 21.72 -11.77
N GLY A 72 -10.59 22.69 -12.30
CA GLY A 72 -11.43 22.49 -13.48
C GLY A 72 -12.84 22.99 -13.27
N ARG A 73 -13.74 22.53 -14.14
CA ARG A 73 -15.13 22.99 -14.17
C ARG A 73 -16.09 21.84 -13.96
N LEU A 74 -17.13 22.10 -13.18
CA LEU A 74 -18.24 21.19 -12.97
C LEU A 74 -19.40 21.62 -13.87
N ARG A 75 -19.97 20.69 -14.62
CA ARG A 75 -21.17 20.92 -15.44
C ARG A 75 -22.32 20.06 -14.93
N ALA A 76 -23.39 20.70 -14.48
CA ALA A 76 -24.61 20.06 -14.01
C ALA A 76 -25.69 20.16 -15.10
N TYR A 77 -26.24 19.02 -15.52
CA TYR A 77 -27.31 18.93 -16.50
C TYR A 77 -28.66 18.83 -15.81
N PHE A 78 -29.64 19.56 -16.32
CA PHE A 78 -31.03 19.48 -15.89
C PHE A 78 -31.82 18.73 -16.95
N THR A 79 -32.52 17.67 -16.55
CA THR A 79 -33.33 16.83 -17.44
C THR A 79 -34.77 16.73 -16.94
N ASP A 80 -35.72 16.65 -17.87
CA ASP A 80 -37.13 16.44 -17.57
C ASP A 80 -37.46 14.94 -17.59
N ARG A 81 -37.64 14.36 -16.41
CA ARG A 81 -37.96 12.93 -16.27
C ARG A 81 -39.32 12.55 -16.87
N THR A 82 -40.24 13.52 -16.98
CA THR A 82 -41.59 13.27 -17.53
C THR A 82 -41.58 13.21 -19.06
N LYS A 83 -40.54 13.76 -19.70
CA LYS A 83 -40.34 13.78 -21.14
C LYS A 83 -39.09 12.99 -21.52
N ASP A 84 -39.02 11.73 -21.07
CA ASP A 84 -37.92 10.81 -21.40
C ASP A 84 -36.51 11.37 -21.10
N ASN A 85 -36.37 12.03 -19.94
CA ASN A 85 -35.12 12.69 -19.53
C ASN A 85 -34.62 13.75 -20.54
N ALA A 86 -35.53 14.40 -21.28
CA ALA A 86 -35.18 15.45 -22.23
C ALA A 86 -34.30 16.51 -21.57
N PHE A 87 -33.21 16.85 -22.26
CA PHE A 87 -32.29 17.89 -21.81
C PHE A 87 -32.98 19.26 -21.78
N LEU A 88 -32.90 19.93 -20.64
CA LEU A 88 -33.46 21.27 -20.45
C LEU A 88 -32.38 22.35 -20.59
N LYS A 89 -31.34 22.26 -19.77
CA LYS A 89 -30.21 23.20 -19.73
C LYS A 89 -29.05 22.60 -18.94
N TYR A 90 -27.89 23.26 -18.98
CA TYR A 90 -26.80 22.97 -18.07
C TYR A 90 -26.35 24.24 -17.33
N LEU A 91 -25.77 24.05 -16.15
CA LEU A 91 -25.00 25.07 -15.44
C LEU A 91 -23.55 24.61 -15.37
N GLU A 92 -22.63 25.54 -15.59
CA GLU A 92 -21.20 25.27 -15.51
C GLU A 92 -20.54 26.27 -14.56
N GLY A 93 -19.59 25.80 -13.75
CA GLY A 93 -18.85 26.66 -12.83
C GLY A 93 -17.48 26.08 -12.48
N ASP A 94 -16.57 26.95 -12.06
CA ASP A 94 -15.26 26.57 -11.51
C ASP A 94 -15.45 25.80 -10.19
N ILE A 95 -14.87 24.60 -10.10
CA ILE A 95 -15.01 23.75 -8.91
C ILE A 95 -14.45 24.42 -7.66
N GLY A 96 -13.35 25.15 -7.78
CA GLY A 96 -12.71 25.86 -6.68
C GLY A 96 -13.57 26.99 -6.13
N THR A 97 -14.20 27.78 -7.00
CA THR A 97 -15.15 28.82 -6.59
C THR A 97 -16.39 28.23 -5.91
N ILE A 98 -16.93 27.13 -6.43
CA ILE A 98 -18.09 26.45 -5.84
C ILE A 98 -17.75 25.96 -4.43
N VAL A 99 -16.63 25.25 -4.27
CA VAL A 99 -16.21 24.72 -2.97
C VAL A 99 -15.89 25.84 -1.97
N GLU A 100 -15.21 26.90 -2.39
CA GLU A 100 -14.93 28.04 -1.52
C GLU A 100 -16.20 28.69 -0.98
N ARG A 101 -17.20 28.89 -1.85
CA ARG A 101 -18.51 29.42 -1.43
C ARG A 101 -19.17 28.51 -0.40
N ALA A 102 -19.22 27.21 -0.68
CA ALA A 102 -19.79 26.23 0.23
C ALA A 102 -19.07 26.21 1.60
N LEU A 103 -17.73 26.31 1.62
CA LEU A 103 -16.96 26.38 2.86
C LEU A 103 -17.25 27.64 3.67
N LYS A 104 -17.43 28.80 3.03
CA LYS A 104 -17.82 30.05 3.70
C LYS A 104 -19.22 29.95 4.31
N GLU A 105 -20.18 29.44 3.55
CA GLU A 105 -21.54 29.21 4.02
C GLU A 105 -21.58 28.23 5.20
N TYR A 106 -20.77 27.16 5.16
CA TYR A 106 -20.67 26.18 6.24
C TYR A 106 -20.15 26.79 7.54
N LYS A 107 -19.14 27.68 7.45
CA LYS A 107 -18.60 28.43 8.60
C LYS A 107 -19.62 29.41 9.16
N SER A 108 -20.32 30.16 8.30
CA SER A 108 -21.35 31.12 8.70
C SER A 108 -22.56 30.46 9.38
N ALA A 109 -22.86 29.20 9.04
CA ALA A 109 -23.92 28.41 9.68
C ALA A 109 -23.54 27.83 11.06
N ASN A 110 -22.42 28.26 11.65
CA ASN A 110 -21.92 27.82 12.96
C ASN A 110 -21.71 26.30 13.09
N ARG A 111 -21.49 25.62 11.96
CA ARG A 111 -21.16 24.19 11.93
C ARG A 111 -19.67 24.00 12.16
N ASN A 112 -19.29 22.82 12.67
CA ASN A 112 -17.89 22.45 12.84
C ASN A 112 -17.10 22.73 11.55
N GLU A 113 -15.97 23.43 11.68
CA GLU A 113 -15.10 23.75 10.55
C GLU A 113 -14.67 22.46 9.82
N VAL A 114 -14.87 22.44 8.50
CA VAL A 114 -14.39 21.36 7.64
C VAL A 114 -12.86 21.44 7.59
N ARG A 115 -12.19 20.57 8.34
CA ARG A 115 -10.72 20.51 8.39
C ARG A 115 -10.17 19.80 7.15
N GLY A 116 -8.98 20.22 6.73
CA GLY A 116 -8.24 19.56 5.64
C GLY A 116 -8.74 19.93 4.24
N VAL A 117 -9.68 20.87 4.09
CA VAL A 117 -10.11 21.38 2.78
C VAL A 117 -9.84 22.88 2.68
N ARG A 118 -9.14 23.29 1.63
CA ARG A 118 -8.87 24.70 1.35
C ARG A 118 -8.85 24.98 -0.14
N THR A 119 -9.03 26.23 -0.52
CA THR A 119 -8.93 26.69 -1.91
C THR A 119 -7.80 27.70 -2.06
N LEU A 120 -7.08 27.62 -3.18
CA LEU A 120 -6.00 28.55 -3.55
C LEU A 120 -6.19 29.04 -4.99
N PRO A 121 -5.67 30.22 -5.36
CA PRO A 121 -5.56 30.64 -6.76
C PRO A 121 -4.73 29.63 -7.58
N HIS A 122 -5.08 29.46 -8.85
CA HIS A 122 -4.31 28.61 -9.76
C HIS A 122 -2.90 29.21 -10.02
N PRO A 123 -1.81 28.43 -9.94
CA PRO A 123 -0.44 28.94 -10.01
C PRO A 123 -0.08 29.53 -11.39
N SER A 124 -0.78 29.16 -12.45
CA SER A 124 -0.59 29.73 -13.79
C SER A 124 -1.30 31.08 -14.01
N GLY A 125 -1.92 31.67 -12.97
CA GLY A 125 -2.59 32.97 -13.07
C GLY A 125 -3.90 32.96 -13.86
N ILE A 126 -4.38 31.80 -14.29
CA ILE A 126 -5.71 31.63 -14.88
C ILE A 126 -6.75 31.93 -13.79
N ASN A 127 -7.89 32.52 -14.17
CA ASN A 127 -9.03 32.80 -13.28
C ASN A 127 -9.78 31.52 -12.88
N GLN A 128 -9.05 30.57 -12.30
CA GLN A 128 -9.50 29.30 -11.75
C GLN A 128 -8.94 29.14 -10.34
N ARG A 129 -9.58 28.31 -9.54
CA ARG A 129 -9.12 27.99 -8.18
C ARG A 129 -8.84 26.50 -8.07
N ILE A 130 -7.81 26.18 -7.28
CA ILE A 130 -7.46 24.80 -6.94
C ILE A 130 -8.06 24.48 -5.58
N VAL A 131 -8.82 23.40 -5.52
CA VAL A 131 -9.24 22.79 -4.27
C VAL A 131 -8.16 21.83 -3.79
N ILE A 132 -7.77 21.96 -2.54
CA ILE A 132 -6.78 21.11 -1.89
C ILE A 132 -7.46 20.36 -0.75
N PHE A 133 -7.37 19.03 -0.81
CA PHE A 133 -7.81 18.12 0.23
C PHE A 133 -6.59 17.44 0.85
N GLU A 134 -6.46 17.54 2.17
CA GLU A 134 -5.44 16.84 2.94
C GLU A 134 -6.05 15.60 3.59
N THR A 135 -5.60 14.43 3.15
CA THR A 135 -6.01 13.15 3.71
C THR A 135 -4.89 12.61 4.58
N ARG A 136 -5.16 12.37 5.86
CA ARG A 136 -4.21 11.76 6.79
C ARG A 136 -4.60 10.31 7.03
N GLY A 137 -3.61 9.43 7.03
CA GLY A 137 -3.83 8.00 7.24
C GLY A 137 -2.71 7.33 8.03
N LYS A 138 -2.98 6.10 8.43
CA LYS A 138 -1.99 5.18 8.98
C LYS A 138 -1.91 3.97 8.06
N SER A 139 -0.72 3.45 7.85
CA SER A 139 -0.50 2.20 7.12
C SER A 139 0.31 1.23 7.97
N PHE A 140 0.06 -0.05 7.77
CA PHE A 140 0.75 -1.15 8.44
C PHE A 140 1.15 -2.15 7.36
N PHE A 141 2.41 -2.55 7.39
CA PHE A 141 3.00 -3.44 6.42
C PHE A 141 3.66 -4.61 7.17
N ARG A 142 3.58 -5.80 6.57
CA ARG A 142 4.32 -6.98 6.97
C ARG A 142 4.91 -7.58 5.69
N PHE A 143 6.20 -7.84 5.67
CA PHE A 143 6.89 -8.33 4.47
C PHE A 143 8.12 -9.15 4.84
N GLY A 144 8.42 -10.18 4.05
CA GLY A 144 9.66 -10.94 4.14
C GLY A 144 10.85 -10.09 3.72
N VAL A 145 11.91 -10.10 4.52
CA VAL A 145 13.16 -9.34 4.28
C VAL A 145 14.34 -10.23 3.94
N LYS A 146 14.40 -11.44 4.52
CA LYS A 146 15.47 -12.40 4.26
C LYS A 146 14.98 -13.83 4.43
N GLN A 147 15.59 -14.72 3.68
CA GLN A 147 15.48 -16.16 3.86
C GLN A 147 16.77 -16.66 4.49
N VAL A 148 16.66 -17.51 5.50
CA VAL A 148 17.77 -18.12 6.22
C VAL A 148 17.66 -19.63 6.09
N VAL A 149 18.75 -20.27 5.70
CA VAL A 149 18.87 -21.73 5.62
C VAL A 149 19.87 -22.18 6.67
N GLU A 150 19.39 -22.93 7.66
CA GLU A 150 20.23 -23.56 8.67
C GLU A 150 20.39 -25.04 8.37
N VAL A 151 21.63 -25.52 8.41
CA VAL A 151 21.96 -26.93 8.18
C VAL A 151 22.61 -27.48 9.44
N ARG A 152 22.01 -28.53 9.99
CA ARG A 152 22.51 -29.21 11.21
C ARG A 152 22.79 -30.67 10.88
N GLN A 153 23.95 -31.16 11.32
CA GLN A 153 24.30 -32.57 11.19
C GLN A 153 24.54 -33.19 12.55
N THR A 154 23.95 -34.36 12.79
CA THR A 154 24.10 -35.11 14.03
C THR A 154 24.50 -36.56 13.74
N PRO A 155 25.38 -37.18 14.54
CA PRO A 155 25.73 -38.59 14.35
C PRO A 155 24.52 -39.51 14.52
N ILE A 156 24.44 -40.58 13.72
CA ILE A 156 23.40 -41.60 13.86
C ILE A 156 23.59 -42.34 15.20
N PRO A 157 22.55 -42.47 16.05
CA PRO A 157 22.64 -43.22 17.30
C PRO A 157 23.04 -44.68 17.08
N LYS A 158 23.93 -45.21 17.95
CA LYS A 158 24.44 -46.59 17.84
C LYS A 158 23.38 -47.70 17.85
N ALA A 159 22.22 -47.43 18.42
CA ALA A 159 21.09 -48.37 18.46
C ALA A 159 20.44 -48.62 17.09
N SER A 160 20.73 -47.78 16.08
CA SER A 160 20.19 -47.87 14.72
C SER A 160 21.00 -48.78 13.78
N TYR A 161 22.18 -49.23 14.20
CA TYR A 161 23.06 -50.07 13.37
C TYR A 161 22.57 -51.52 13.21
N ASN A 162 21.52 -51.92 13.94
CA ASN A 162 20.96 -53.27 13.87
C ASN A 162 19.81 -53.39 12.85
N CYS A 163 19.96 -52.84 11.64
CA CYS A 163 19.06 -53.16 10.53
C CYS A 163 19.83 -53.66 9.32
N ARG A 164 19.79 -54.99 9.18
CA ARG A 164 20.11 -55.84 8.02
C ARG A 164 21.60 -56.13 7.76
N GLN A 165 21.97 -57.30 8.31
CA GLN A 165 22.91 -58.36 7.85
C GLN A 165 24.16 -57.96 7.08
#